data_AF-E7MPK2-F1
#
_entry.id   AF-E7MPK2-F1
#
_cell.length_a   1.000
_cell.length_b   1.000
_cell.length_c   1.000
_cell.angle_alpha   90.00
_cell.angle_beta   90.00
_cell.angle_gamma   90.00
#
_symmetry.space_group_name_H-M   'P 1'
#
loop_
_entity.id
_entity.type
_entity.pdbx_description
1 polymer ?
#
loop_
_entity_poly.entity_id
_entity_poly.type
_entity_poly.pdbx_seq_one_letter_code
_entity_poly.pdbx_strand_id
1 'polypeptide(L)'
;MKNVLLNSFFIEEFERKEVIVRNYEKITALYERLSRDDELQGESNSIVNQKKILEEYAKKNHLENIIHFTDDGISGTQFDRPGFIAMMNGVNE
;
A
#
# COMPACT_ATOMS: atom_id res chain seq x y z
N MET A 1 -42.10 -15.19 25.07
CA MET A 1 -40.67 -15.61 24.97
C MET A 1 -40.05 -15.48 23.57
N LYS A 2 -40.79 -15.15 22.50
CA LYS A 2 -40.22 -14.99 21.14
C LYS A 2 -39.58 -13.61 20.86
N ASN A 3 -39.86 -12.58 21.67
CA ASN A 3 -39.37 -11.21 21.42
C ASN A 3 -37.93 -10.94 21.88
N VAL A 4 -37.40 -11.71 22.84
CA VAL A 4 -36.02 -11.51 23.35
C VAL A 4 -34.98 -12.18 22.44
N LEU A 5 -35.33 -13.35 21.88
CA LEU A 5 -34.46 -14.12 20.98
C LEU A 5 -34.32 -13.48 19.59
N LEU A 6 -35.37 -12.82 19.09
CA LEU A 6 -35.28 -12.06 17.83
C LEU A 6 -34.41 -10.81 17.98
N ASN A 7 -34.47 -10.13 19.14
CA ASN A 7 -33.58 -9.02 19.42
C ASN A 7 -32.12 -9.46 19.58
N SER A 8 -31.83 -10.58 20.25
CA SER A 8 -30.45 -11.06 20.37
C SER A 8 -29.87 -11.52 19.03
N PHE A 9 -30.67 -12.23 18.21
CA PHE A 9 -30.25 -12.66 16.88
C PHE A 9 -29.97 -11.49 15.92
N PHE A 10 -30.81 -10.44 15.98
CA PHE A 10 -30.63 -9.23 15.18
C PHE A 10 -29.39 -8.42 15.63
N ILE A 11 -29.11 -8.36 16.94
CA ILE A 11 -27.91 -7.71 17.49
C ILE A 11 -26.64 -8.47 17.09
N GLU A 12 -26.62 -9.80 17.18
CA GLU A 12 -25.47 -10.63 16.79
C GLU A 12 -25.17 -10.57 15.28
N GLU A 13 -26.20 -10.49 14.42
CA GLU A 13 -26.00 -10.28 12.98
C GLU A 13 -25.53 -8.86 12.65
N PHE A 14 -25.96 -7.86 13.42
CA PHE A 14 -25.50 -6.48 13.26
C PHE A 14 -24.03 -6.32 13.69
N GLU A 15 -23.64 -6.86 14.84
CA GLU A 15 -22.24 -6.87 15.30
C GLU A 15 -21.34 -7.67 14.36
N ARG A 16 -21.78 -8.84 13.87
CA ARG A 16 -21.01 -9.58 12.85
C ARG A 16 -20.85 -8.80 11.55
N LYS A 17 -21.86 -8.01 11.14
CA LYS A 17 -21.75 -7.16 9.95
C LYS A 17 -20.81 -5.98 10.19
N GLU A 18 -20.79 -5.36 11.37
CA GLU A 18 -19.77 -4.34 11.71
C GLU A 18 -18.35 -4.90 11.72
N VAL A 19 -18.14 -6.11 12.27
CA VAL A 19 -16.80 -6.75 12.29
C VAL A 19 -16.31 -7.13 10.88
N ILE A 20 -17.22 -7.49 9.98
CA ILE A 20 -16.91 -7.78 8.56
C ILE A 20 -16.69 -6.47 7.76
N VAL A 21 -17.19 -5.34 8.24
CA VAL A 21 -17.04 -4.03 7.61
C VAL A 21 -15.82 -3.31 8.23
N ARG A 22 -14.67 -3.46 7.55
CA ARG A 22 -13.47 -2.57 7.58
C ARG A 22 -12.34 -2.90 8.56
N ASN A 23 -11.70 -4.05 8.38
CA ASN A 23 -10.25 -4.10 8.59
C ASN A 23 -9.54 -4.09 7.22
N TYR A 24 -9.66 -2.98 6.50
CA TYR A 24 -8.67 -2.66 5.47
C TYR A 24 -7.42 -2.26 6.25
N GLU A 25 -6.51 -3.20 6.47
CA GLU A 25 -5.23 -2.87 7.08
C GLU A 25 -4.58 -1.78 6.22
N LYS A 26 -4.34 -0.61 6.84
CA LYS A 26 -3.69 0.50 6.16
C LYS A 26 -2.33 0.02 5.67
N ILE A 27 -2.04 0.25 4.39
CA ILE A 27 -0.75 -0.08 3.81
C ILE A 27 0.22 1.09 3.99
N THR A 28 1.51 0.79 4.11
CA THR A 28 2.59 1.76 3.95
C THR A 28 3.12 1.62 2.53
N ALA A 29 2.75 2.56 1.66
CA ALA A 29 3.26 2.59 0.29
C ALA A 29 4.68 3.18 0.24
N LEU A 30 5.63 2.42 -0.28
CA LEU A 30 6.99 2.86 -0.59
C LEU A 30 7.11 2.96 -2.11
N TYR A 31 7.44 4.14 -2.62
CA TYR A 31 7.53 4.39 -4.05
C TYR A 31 8.97 4.69 -4.45
N GLU A 32 9.51 3.89 -5.37
CA GLU A 32 10.85 4.06 -5.94
C GLU A 32 10.76 4.42 -7.42
N ARG A 33 11.70 5.24 -7.89
CA ARG A 33 11.84 5.54 -9.30
C ARG A 33 13.30 5.66 -9.69
N LEU A 34 13.67 5.00 -10.78
CA LEU A 34 14.94 5.23 -11.45
C LEU A 34 14.68 5.90 -12.79
N SER A 35 15.46 6.94 -13.11
CA SER A 35 15.35 7.56 -14.42
C SER A 35 16.13 6.74 -15.45
N ARG A 36 15.64 6.73 -16.69
CA ARG A 36 16.33 6.12 -17.83
C ARG A 36 17.79 6.56 -17.97
N ASP A 37 18.09 7.82 -17.66
CA ASP A 37 19.44 8.37 -17.80
C ASP A 37 20.39 7.79 -16.72
N ASP A 38 19.83 7.36 -15.59
CA ASP A 38 20.58 6.73 -14.49
C ASP A 38 20.77 5.21 -14.69
N GLU A 39 19.99 4.55 -15.56
CA GLU A 39 20.16 3.13 -15.91
C GLU A 39 21.55 2.87 -16.53
N LEU A 40 22.11 3.86 -17.24
CA LEU A 40 23.42 3.78 -17.86
C LEU A 40 24.57 3.62 -16.84
N GLN A 41 24.34 3.93 -15.56
CA GLN A 41 25.28 3.67 -14.47
C GLN A 41 25.01 2.33 -13.75
N GLY A 42 24.03 1.56 -14.20
CA GLY A 42 23.66 0.23 -13.70
C GLY A 42 22.33 0.25 -12.94
N GLU A 43 21.27 -0.29 -13.56
CA GLU A 43 19.91 -0.47 -13.02
C GLU A 43 19.89 -1.01 -11.58
N SER A 44 20.71 -2.04 -11.32
CA SER A 44 20.60 -2.86 -10.12
C SER A 44 21.08 -2.18 -8.83
N ASN A 45 21.90 -1.13 -8.89
CA ASN A 45 22.42 -0.50 -7.67
C ASN A 45 21.48 0.58 -7.14
N SER A 46 20.79 1.30 -8.02
CA SER A 46 20.06 2.50 -7.65
C SER A 46 18.66 2.20 -7.09
N ILE A 47 17.89 1.29 -7.71
CA ILE A 47 16.56 0.88 -7.17
C ILE A 47 16.71 0.09 -5.88
N VAL A 48 17.63 -0.87 -5.83
CA VAL A 48 17.84 -1.71 -4.63
C VAL A 48 18.25 -0.86 -3.43
N ASN A 49 19.12 0.13 -3.64
CA ASN A 49 19.51 1.05 -2.57
C ASN A 49 18.34 1.95 -2.12
N GLN A 50 17.50 2.42 -3.05
CA GLN A 50 16.30 3.19 -2.71
C GLN A 50 15.33 2.37 -1.84
N LYS A 51 15.03 1.13 -2.23
CA LYS A 51 14.17 0.22 -1.45
C LYS A 51 14.69 0.07 -0.03
N LYS A 52 16.00 -0.19 0.10
CA LYS A 52 16.65 -0.34 1.41
C LYS A 52 16.51 0.92 2.28
N ILE A 53 16.73 2.10 1.72
CA ILE A 53 16.60 3.37 2.47
C ILE A 53 15.15 3.56 2.96
N LEU A 54 14.17 3.27 2.10
CA LEU A 54 12.75 3.40 2.42
C LEU A 54 12.30 2.38 3.47
N GLU A 55 12.72 1.11 3.34
CA GLU A 55 12.46 0.06 4.33
C GLU A 55 13.09 0.38 5.68
N GLU A 56 14.34 0.85 5.70
CA GLU A 56 15.02 1.26 6.93
C GLU A 56 14.28 2.41 7.63
N TYR A 57 13.78 3.37 6.85
CA TYR A 57 12.97 4.47 7.37
C TYR A 57 11.64 3.96 7.93
N ALA A 58 10.92 3.12 7.18
CA ALA A 58 9.64 2.55 7.60
C ALA A 58 9.79 1.76 8.90
N LYS A 59 10.81 0.91 8.97
CA LYS A 59 11.14 0.12 10.17
C LYS A 59 11.46 0.99 11.39
N LYS A 60 12.24 2.07 11.22
CA LYS A 60 12.59 3.00 12.31
C LYS A 60 11.36 3.74 12.87
N ASN A 61 10.33 3.93 12.05
CA ASN A 61 9.12 4.65 12.40
C ASN A 61 7.91 3.74 12.69
N HIS A 62 8.12 2.42 12.80
CA HIS A 62 7.05 1.45 13.03
C HIS A 62 5.92 1.53 11.98
N LEU A 63 6.28 1.80 10.72
CA LEU A 63 5.36 1.75 9.59
C LEU A 63 5.27 0.30 9.10
N GLU A 64 4.09 -0.30 9.28
CA GLU A 64 3.81 -1.71 8.97
C GLU A 64 3.08 -1.86 7.63
N ASN A 65 2.84 -3.11 7.20
CA ASN A 65 2.11 -3.44 5.97
C ASN A 65 2.70 -2.74 4.73
N ILE A 66 4.01 -2.92 4.53
CA ILE A 66 4.78 -2.25 3.48
C ILE A 66 4.47 -2.85 2.10
N ILE A 67 4.18 -1.99 1.13
CA ILE A 67 4.04 -2.34 -0.29
C ILE A 67 4.94 -1.44 -1.11
N HIS A 68 5.74 -2.05 -1.99
CA HIS A 68 6.63 -1.33 -2.90
C HIS A 68 5.96 -1.09 -4.25
N PHE A 69 6.16 0.12 -4.77
CA PHE A 69 5.75 0.56 -6.09
C PHE A 69 6.96 1.11 -6.80
N THR A 70 7.38 0.47 -7.90
CA THR A 70 8.64 0.81 -8.56
C THR A 70 8.39 1.24 -10.01
N ASP A 71 8.97 2.36 -10.40
CA ASP A 71 9.05 2.81 -11.79
C ASP A 71 10.52 2.84 -12.24
N ASP A 72 10.94 1.78 -12.93
CA ASP A 72 12.30 1.63 -13.46
C ASP A 72 12.39 2.15 -14.90
N GLY A 73 13.46 2.88 -15.23
CA GLY A 73 13.64 3.47 -16.56
C GLY A 73 12.69 4.60 -16.94
N ILE A 74 11.93 5.16 -15.99
CA ILE A 74 10.93 6.19 -16.30
C ILE A 74 11.52 7.59 -16.13
N SER A 75 11.57 8.31 -17.24
CA SER A 75 12.02 9.71 -17.28
C SER A 75 11.15 10.59 -16.39
N GLY A 76 11.78 11.55 -15.69
CA GLY A 76 11.08 12.51 -14.83
C GLY A 76 10.12 13.45 -15.58
N THR A 77 10.23 13.53 -16.91
CA THR A 77 9.34 14.33 -17.77
C THR A 77 8.08 13.59 -18.22
N GLN A 78 8.01 12.27 -17.98
CA GLN A 78 6.82 11.48 -18.28
C GLN A 78 5.85 11.49 -17.09
N PHE A 79 4.57 11.66 -17.42
CA PHE A 79 3.45 11.59 -16.48
C PHE A 79 2.84 10.18 -16.41
N ASP A 80 3.09 9.35 -17.43
CA ASP A 80 2.72 7.94 -17.40
C ASP A 80 3.72 7.17 -16.54
N ARG A 81 3.27 6.81 -15.35
CA ARG A 81 4.09 6.23 -14.26
C ARG A 81 3.30 5.07 -13.67
N PRO A 82 3.40 3.85 -14.24
CA PRO A 82 2.56 2.73 -13.89
C PRO A 82 2.68 2.35 -12.40
N GLY A 83 3.87 2.40 -11.81
CA GLY A 83 4.09 2.20 -10.39
C GLY A 83 3.38 3.25 -9.54
N PHE A 84 3.49 4.52 -9.92
CA PHE A 84 2.76 5.61 -9.25
C PHE A 84 1.24 5.48 -9.40
N ILE A 85 0.75 5.14 -10.59
CA ILE A 85 -0.69 4.96 -10.86
C ILE A 85 -1.22 3.79 -10.04
N ALA A 86 -0.49 2.67 -9.98
CA ALA A 86 -0.86 1.52 -9.16
C ALA A 86 -0.94 1.87 -7.67
N MET A 87 0.01 2.66 -7.17
CA MET A 87 -0.01 3.19 -5.80
C MET A 87 -1.27 4.03 -5.55
N MET A 88 -1.57 4.96 -6.45
CA MET A 88 -2.71 5.86 -6.30
C MET A 88 -4.06 5.13 -6.38
N ASN A 89 -4.16 4.08 -7.20
CA ASN A 89 -5.36 3.24 -7.25
C ASN A 89 -5.59 2.53 -5.91
N GLY A 90 -4.52 1.99 -5.29
CA GLY A 90 -4.62 1.34 -3.98
C GLY A 90 -4.93 2.28 -2.81
N VAL A 91 -4.74 3.60 -2.96
CA VAL A 91 -5.09 4.62 -1.96
C VAL A 91 -6.57 5.03 -2.03
N ASN A 92 -7.22 4.84 -3.19
CA ASN A 92 -8.57 5.31 -3.46
C ASN A 92 -9.68 4.26 -3.23
N GLU A 93 -9.31 3.06 -2.76
CA GLU A 93 -10.23 1.98 -2.37
C GLU A 93 -10.46 1.93 -0.85
#